data_AF-A0A7J7NUV5-F1
#
_entry.id   AF-A0A7J7NUV5-F1
#
_cell.length_a   1.000
_cell.length_b   1.000
_cell.length_c   1.000
_cell.angle_alpha   90.00
_cell.angle_beta   90.00
_cell.angle_gamma   90.00
#
_symmetry.space_group_name_H-M   'P 1'
#
loop_
_entity.id
_entity.type
_entity.pdbx_description
1 polymer ?
#
loop_
_entity_poly.entity_id
_entity_poly.type
_entity_poly.pdbx_seq_one_letter_code
_entity_poly.pdbx_strand_id
1 'polypeptide(L)' 'MLGNDLDVCKAITANGIWDFHLVDRIVCYREILTDFVPTVGGVSLAEVLPFMKAAGGAPVNVVVGISIQGWERAL' A
#
# COMPACT_ATOMS: atom_id res chain seq x y z
N MET A 1 4.90 -11.56 -20.62
CA MET A 1 5.51 -10.23 -20.42
C MET A 1 5.46 -9.95 -18.93
N LEU A 2 6.57 -10.17 -18.23
CA LEU A 2 6.74 -9.74 -16.85
C LEU A 2 6.95 -8.23 -16.93
N GLY A 3 5.94 -7.46 -16.53
CA GLY A 3 6.01 -6.01 -16.45
C GLY A 3 7.22 -5.62 -15.61
N ASN A 4 7.91 -4.57 -16.06
CA ASN A 4 9.15 -4.05 -15.48
C ASN A 4 9.05 -3.92 -13.95
N ASP A 5 10.19 -3.98 -13.27
CA ASP A 5 10.41 -3.99 -11.79
C ASP A 5 9.80 -2.82 -10.97
N LEU A 6 8.78 -2.13 -11.48
CA LEU A 6 8.12 -0.95 -10.90
C LEU A 6 6.69 -1.24 -10.38
N ASP A 7 6.12 -2.41 -10.67
CA ASP A 7 4.79 -2.75 -10.17
C ASP A 7 4.84 -2.96 -8.65
N VAL A 8 4.02 -2.20 -7.92
CA VAL A 8 3.88 -2.28 -6.45
C VAL A 8 2.88 -3.36 -6.03
N CYS A 9 1.96 -3.72 -6.93
CA CYS A 9 0.94 -4.73 -6.69
C CYS A 9 0.66 -5.56 -7.93
N LYS A 10 0.21 -6.79 -7.73
CA LYS A 10 -0.20 -7.70 -8.79
C LYS A 10 -1.56 -8.31 -8.43
N ALA A 11 -2.49 -8.23 -9.37
CA ALA A 11 -3.76 -8.96 -9.31
C ALA A 11 -3.50 -10.43 -9.66
N ILE A 12 -4.03 -11.34 -8.85
CA ILE A 12 -3.91 -12.78 -9.05
C ILE A 12 -5.31 -13.34 -9.23
N THR A 13 -5.51 -14.09 -10.30
CA THR A 13 -6.69 -14.93 -10.51
C THR A 13 -6.31 -16.38 -10.20
N ALA A 14 -7.23 -17.17 -9.66
CA ALA A 14 -7.01 -18.59 -9.37
C ALA A 14 -6.56 -19.39 -10.60
N ASN A 15 -6.83 -18.88 -11.80
CA ASN A 15 -6.67 -19.59 -13.07
C ASN A 15 -5.47 -19.08 -13.90
N GLY A 16 -4.76 -18.05 -13.43
CA GLY A 16 -3.66 -17.41 -14.18
C GLY A 16 -4.08 -16.62 -15.42
N ILE A 17 -5.39 -16.40 -15.61
CA ILE A 17 -5.97 -15.58 -16.68
C ILE A 17 -6.04 -14.13 -16.20
N TRP A 18 -5.58 -13.17 -17.00
CA TRP A 18 -5.69 -11.74 -16.68
C TRP A 18 -7.10 -11.23 -17.01
N ASP A 19 -8.03 -11.42 -16.07
CA ASP A 19 -9.39 -10.88 -16.14
C ASP A 19 -9.68 -10.08 -14.87
N PHE A 20 -9.93 -8.78 -15.03
CA PHE A 20 -10.22 -7.84 -13.93
C PHE A 20 -11.54 -8.16 -13.20
N HIS A 21 -12.45 -8.91 -13.83
CA HIS A 21 -13.70 -9.37 -13.23
C HIS A 21 -13.56 -10.69 -12.45
N LEU A 22 -12.41 -11.36 -12.55
CA LEU A 22 -12.10 -12.64 -11.90
C LEU A 22 -10.89 -12.56 -10.96
N VAL A 23 -10.52 -11.35 -10.53
CA VAL A 23 -9.44 -11.14 -9.57
C VAL A 23 -9.93 -11.55 -8.19
N ASP A 24 -9.38 -12.65 -7.69
CA ASP A 24 -9.69 -13.17 -6.35
C ASP A 24 -8.92 -12.40 -5.27
N ARG A 25 -7.68 -12.01 -5.57
CA ARG A 25 -6.78 -11.38 -4.60
C ARG A 25 -5.83 -10.39 -5.24
N ILE A 26 -5.58 -9.29 -4.53
CA ILE A 26 -4.48 -8.38 -4.85
C ILE A 26 -3.35 -8.60 -3.85
N VAL A 27 -2.14 -8.79 -4.38
CA VAL A 27 -0.91 -8.91 -3.58
C VAL A 27 -0.06 -7.69 -3.85
N CYS A 28 0.23 -6.92 -2.81
CA CYS A 28 1.19 -5.83 -2.89
C CYS A 28 2.50 -6.27 -2.27
N TYR A 29 3.60 -5.92 -2.92
CA TYR A 29 4.95 -6.29 -2.52
C TYR A 29 5.82 -5.04 -2.52
N ARG A 30 7.11 -5.20 -2.19
CA ARG A 30 8.10 -4.13 -1.92
C ARG A 30 8.04 -3.61 -0.48
N GLU A 31 8.76 -2.54 -0.21
CA GLU A 31 9.09 -2.09 1.13
C GLU A 31 7.88 -1.50 1.88
N ILE A 32 7.76 -1.88 3.15
CA ILE A 32 6.80 -1.31 4.10
C ILE A 32 7.57 -0.39 5.04
N LEU A 33 7.09 0.84 5.20
CA LEU A 33 7.73 1.86 6.02
C LEU A 33 6.85 2.21 7.23
N THR A 34 7.47 2.83 8.24
CA THR A 34 6.75 3.49 9.33
C THR A 34 6.94 4.99 9.17
N ASP A 35 5.83 5.69 8.95
CA ASP A 35 5.83 7.15 8.84
C ASP A 35 5.74 7.76 10.24
N PHE A 36 6.62 8.70 10.55
CA PHE A 36 6.55 9.53 11.75
C PHE A 36 5.85 10.84 11.40
N VAL A 37 4.59 10.95 11.78
CA VAL A 37 3.76 12.11 11.44
C VAL A 37 3.76 13.09 12.63
N PRO A 38 4.12 14.36 12.44
CA PRO A 38 4.05 15.36 13.50
C PRO A 38 2.60 15.55 13.95
N THR A 39 2.40 15.70 15.26
CA THR A 39 1.04 15.84 15.84
C THR A 39 0.38 17.19 15.56
N VAL A 40 1.17 18.20 15.18
CA VAL A 40 0.71 19.54 14.78
C VAL A 40 1.30 19.90 13.42
N GLY A 41 0.47 20.47 12.54
CA GLY A 41 0.88 20.92 11.22
C GLY A 41 1.40 22.36 11.21
N GLY A 42 2.15 22.72 10.15
CA GLY A 42 2.59 24.10 9.92
C GLY A 42 3.85 24.52 10.68
N VAL A 43 4.55 23.59 11.30
CA VAL A 43 5.82 23.81 12.02
C VAL A 43 6.94 22.95 11.43
N SER A 44 8.20 23.37 11.62
CA SER A 44 9.36 22.61 11.16
C SER A 44 9.48 21.28 11.91
N LEU A 45 9.95 20.22 11.24
CA LEU A 45 10.24 18.93 11.89
C LEU A 45 11.27 19.05 13.01
N ALA A 46 12.17 20.04 12.94
CA ALA A 46 13.16 20.29 13.99
C ALA A 46 12.54 20.86 15.28
N GLU A 47 11.33 21.42 15.20
CA GLU A 47 10.65 22.11 16.30
C GLU A 47 9.52 21.26 16.90
N VAL A 48 9.18 20.12 16.27
CA VAL A 48 8.17 19.18 16.75
C VAL A 48 8.79 18.14 17.66
N LEU A 49 8.30 18.05 18.90
CA LEU A 49 8.68 17.01 19.86
C LEU A 49 7.78 15.76 19.82
N PRO A 50 6.45 15.85 19.58
CA PRO A 50 5.60 14.67 19.52
C PRO A 50 5.26 14.22 18.09
N PHE A 51 5.58 12.95 17.79
CA PHE A 51 5.21 12.25 16.56
C PHE A 51 4.27 11.08 16.84
N MET A 52 3.32 10.85 15.93
CA MET A 52 2.56 9.61 15.88
C MET A 52 3.16 8.66 14.83
N LYS A 53 3.14 7.36 15.12
CA LYS A 53 3.52 6.33 14.14
C LYS A 53 2.33 6.02 13.25
N ALA A 54 2.57 5.96 11.95
CA ALA A 54 1.62 5.48 10.96
C ALA A 54 2.28 4.42 10.06
N ALA A 55 1.47 3.48 9.55
CA ALA A 55 1.95 2.57 8.52
C ALA A 55 2.09 3.35 7.20
N GLY A 56 3.21 3.18 6.51
CA GLY A 56 3.57 3.97 5.33
C GLY A 56 4.21 3.14 4.22
N GLY A 57 4.53 3.83 3.13
CA GLY A 57 5.05 3.22 1.89
C GLY A 57 3.97 2.95 0.85
N ALA A 58 4.36 3.00 -0.42
CA ALA A 58 3.47 2.82 -1.55
C ALA A 58 2.62 1.53 -1.49
N PRO A 59 3.17 0.35 -1.11
CA PRO A 59 2.37 -0.88 -1.01
C PRO A 59 1.27 -0.79 0.04
N VAL A 60 1.56 -0.20 1.21
CA VAL A 60 0.60 -0.04 2.31
C VAL A 60 -0.57 0.84 1.88
N ASN A 61 -0.28 1.97 1.24
CA ASN A 61 -1.31 2.91 0.78
C ASN A 61 -2.25 2.26 -0.24
N VAL A 62 -1.71 1.46 -1.16
CA VAL A 62 -2.52 0.73 -2.15
C VAL A 62 -3.37 -0.34 -1.48
N VAL A 63 -2.81 -1.13 -0.57
CA VAL A 63 -3.56 -2.17 0.16
C VAL A 63 -4.71 -1.59 0.98
N VAL A 64 -4.47 -0.48 1.70
CA VAL A 64 -5.53 0.19 2.48
C VAL A 64 -6.64 0.68 1.55
N GLY A 65 -6.29 1.33 0.44
CA GLY A 65 -7.26 1.79 -0.55
C GLY A 65 -8.13 0.67 -1.13
N ILE A 66 -7.51 -0.47 -1.47
CA ILE A 66 -8.20 -1.67 -1.97
C ILE A 66 -9.12 -2.27 -0.91
N SER A 67 -8.66 -2.34 0.35
CA SER A 67 -9.45 -2.88 1.47
C SER A 67 -10.73 -2.11 1.70
N ILE A 68 -10.68 -0.78 1.57
CA ILE A 68 -11.83 0.11 1.73
C ILE A 68 -12.89 -0.18 0.66
N GLN A 69 -12.48 -0.64 -0.52
CA GLN A 69 -13.38 -0.99 -1.62
C GLN A 69 -13.98 -2.41 -1.50
N GLY A 70 -13.68 -3.15 -0.41
CA GLY A 70 -14.25 -4.47 -0.15
C GLY A 70 -13.53 -5.65 -0.80
N TRP A 71 -12.33 -5.44 -1.34
CA TRP A 71 -11.53 -6.46 -1.99
C TRP A 71 -10.70 -7.26 -0.98
N GLU A 72 -10.47 -8.55 -1.25
CA GLU A 72 -9.60 -9.38 -0.44
C GLU A 72 -8.12 -8.98 -0.64
N ARG A 73 -7.43 -8.69 0.46
CA ARG A 73 -6.04 -8.21 0.47
C ARG A 73 -5.08 -9.18 1.13
N ALA A 74 -3.90 -9.33 0.53
CA ALA A 74 -2.75 -9.94 1.18
C ALA A 74 -1.56 -8.96 1.14
N LEU A 75 -0.98 -8.74 2.32
CA LEU A 75 0.31 -8.04 2.52
C LEU A 75 1.42 -9.08 2.62
#